data_AF-A0A496DJN5-F1
#
_entry.id   AF-A0A496DJN5-F1
#
_cell.length_a   1.000
_cell.length_b   1.000
_cell.length_c   1.000
_cell.angle_alpha   90.00
_cell.angle_beta   90.00
_cell.angle_gamma   90.00
#
_symmetry.space_group_name_H-M   'P 1'
#
loop_
_entity.id
_entity.type
_entity.pdbx_description
1 polymer ?
#
loop_
_entity_poly.entity_id
_entity_poly.type
_entity_poly.pdbx_seq_one_letter_code
_entity_poly.pdbx_strand_id
1 'polypeptide(L)'
;MSLTTAEEEKVRAIITAFDNGKTIDQLPLADTNQPSKYLIEGVSKETGESVRIPFADAVSIVNKHIAIRRWKRGQGTPVGESYGNIDFLRDLPSVIGLGCYLVSVDRSRRKLDPTNHRRFADGSPAALDGTMGDYLWCWNAHYYSWWVDSTYYYEAVSPTPIEGHLNYYIPAGGTSALGAGVMDRTSGTLVSVVSDDPRYRGGNNDATRDGKHNTQLGMVATNMNAAAFGTAARKKGEGWESGWFVANSVVGYLYRLIMGTVIVSPR
;
A
#
# COMPACT_ATOMS: atom_id res chain seq x y z
N MET A 1 -50.45 -46.66 13.15
CA MET A 1 -49.15 -46.77 13.82
C MET A 1 -49.07 -45.65 14.83
N SER A 2 -48.93 -45.95 16.11
CA SER A 2 -48.61 -44.95 17.13
C SER A 2 -47.13 -44.61 17.02
N LEU A 3 -46.78 -43.33 17.19
CA LEU A 3 -45.39 -42.92 17.31
C LEU A 3 -44.79 -43.59 18.55
N THR A 4 -43.52 -43.94 18.47
CA THR A 4 -42.76 -44.35 19.65
C THR A 4 -42.54 -43.16 20.57
N THR A 5 -42.32 -43.39 21.86
CA THR A 5 -42.09 -42.31 22.85
C THR A 5 -40.95 -41.37 22.44
N ALA A 6 -39.90 -41.90 21.82
CA ALA A 6 -38.77 -41.10 21.32
C ALA A 6 -39.14 -40.22 20.12
N GLU A 7 -40.06 -40.66 19.27
CA GLU A 7 -40.58 -39.86 18.16
C GLU A 7 -41.53 -38.77 18.66
N GLU A 8 -42.35 -39.07 19.67
CA GLU A 8 -43.21 -38.07 20.32
C GLU A 8 -42.40 -36.95 20.98
N GLU A 9 -41.28 -37.26 21.62
CA GLU A 9 -40.38 -36.25 22.19
C GLU A 9 -39.77 -35.33 21.10
N LYS A 10 -39.37 -35.90 19.96
CA LYS A 10 -38.86 -35.11 18.83
C LYS A 10 -39.95 -34.20 18.24
N VAL A 11 -41.18 -34.71 18.09
CA VAL A 11 -42.30 -33.91 17.60
C VAL A 11 -42.63 -32.77 18.57
N ARG A 12 -42.60 -33.01 19.88
CA ARG A 12 -42.78 -31.96 20.90
C ARG A 12 -41.68 -30.90 20.82
N ALA A 13 -40.43 -31.29 20.59
CA ALA A 13 -39.32 -30.35 20.42
C ALA A 13 -39.49 -29.48 19.17
N ILE A 14 -39.96 -30.06 18.06
CA ILE A 14 -40.25 -29.33 16.80
C ILE A 14 -41.39 -28.33 17.01
N ILE A 15 -42.49 -28.76 17.62
CA ILE A 15 -43.63 -27.86 17.91
C ILE A 15 -43.19 -26.72 18.81
N THR A 16 -42.42 -27.02 19.86
CA THR A 16 -41.88 -25.99 20.76
C THR A 16 -40.96 -25.02 20.03
N ALA A 17 -40.13 -25.49 19.09
CA ALA A 17 -39.28 -24.61 18.29
C ALA A 17 -40.09 -23.75 17.32
N PHE A 18 -41.16 -24.30 16.73
CA PHE A 18 -42.06 -23.59 15.83
C PHE A 18 -42.84 -22.49 16.55
N ASP A 19 -43.43 -22.82 17.71
CA ASP A 19 -44.23 -21.88 18.52
C ASP A 19 -43.37 -20.73 19.09
N ASN A 20 -42.08 -20.99 19.34
CA ASN A 20 -41.13 -19.97 19.80
C ASN A 20 -40.42 -19.22 18.66
N GLY A 21 -40.70 -19.58 17.40
CA GLY A 21 -40.14 -18.89 16.24
C GLY A 21 -40.67 -17.46 16.14
N LYS A 22 -39.78 -16.48 16.12
CA LYS A 22 -40.13 -15.07 15.92
C LYS A 22 -39.86 -14.66 14.47
N THR A 23 -40.76 -13.88 13.88
CA THR A 23 -40.47 -13.20 12.61
C THR A 23 -39.50 -12.04 12.83
N ILE A 24 -38.84 -11.58 11.77
CA ILE A 24 -37.81 -10.53 11.86
C ILE A 24 -38.32 -9.25 12.53
N ASP A 25 -39.59 -8.89 12.30
CA ASP A 25 -40.23 -7.70 12.88
C ASP A 25 -40.58 -7.84 14.38
N GLN A 26 -40.54 -9.06 14.91
CA GLN A 26 -40.80 -9.39 16.31
C GLN A 26 -39.50 -9.53 17.12
N LEU A 27 -38.35 -9.46 16.47
CA LEU A 27 -37.05 -9.50 17.14
C LEU A 27 -36.73 -8.13 17.77
N PRO A 28 -36.12 -8.12 18.97
CA PRO A 28 -35.62 -6.88 19.54
C PRO A 28 -34.50 -6.32 18.67
N LEU A 29 -34.40 -4.98 18.61
CA LEU A 29 -33.27 -4.32 17.97
C LEU A 29 -31.97 -4.72 18.68
N ALA A 30 -30.97 -5.07 17.88
CA ALA A 30 -29.64 -5.42 18.37
C ALA A 30 -28.93 -4.19 18.97
N ASP A 31 -28.19 -4.39 20.06
CA ASP A 31 -27.24 -3.40 20.59
C ASP A 31 -26.05 -3.27 19.64
N THR A 32 -25.99 -2.17 18.90
CA THR A 32 -24.99 -1.89 17.87
C THR A 32 -23.62 -1.50 18.44
N ASN A 33 -23.47 -1.34 19.76
CA ASN A 33 -22.19 -0.99 20.38
C ASN A 33 -21.21 -2.18 20.47
N GLN A 34 -21.69 -3.42 20.29
CA GLN A 34 -20.85 -4.62 20.33
C GLN A 34 -21.17 -5.58 19.16
N PRO A 35 -20.87 -5.17 17.91
CA PRO A 35 -21.21 -5.93 16.70
C PRO A 35 -20.58 -7.33 16.65
N SER A 36 -19.50 -7.57 17.39
CA SER A 36 -18.83 -8.87 17.52
C SER A 36 -19.66 -9.95 18.22
N LYS A 37 -20.77 -9.57 18.89
CA LYS A 37 -21.67 -10.51 19.57
C LYS A 37 -22.68 -11.18 18.63
N TYR A 38 -22.82 -10.70 17.41
CA TYR A 38 -23.86 -11.17 16.50
C TYR A 38 -23.29 -12.08 15.41
N LEU A 39 -24.10 -13.06 15.02
CA LEU A 39 -23.89 -13.93 13.87
C LEU A 39 -24.98 -13.64 12.85
N ILE A 40 -24.62 -13.70 11.58
CA ILE A 40 -25.54 -13.65 10.44
C ILE A 40 -25.54 -15.03 9.80
N GLU A 41 -26.72 -15.50 9.39
CA GLU A 41 -26.82 -16.64 8.50
C GLU A 41 -26.58 -16.18 7.06
N GLY A 42 -25.60 -16.79 6.39
CA GLY A 42 -25.36 -16.64 4.97
C GLY A 42 -25.62 -17.96 4.26
N VAL A 43 -25.91 -17.91 2.96
CA VAL A 43 -26.01 -19.11 2.11
C VAL A 43 -24.86 -19.11 1.13
N SER A 44 -24.07 -20.19 1.12
CA SER A 44 -22.98 -20.36 0.15
C SER A 44 -23.55 -20.51 -1.25
N LYS A 45 -23.09 -19.69 -2.20
CA LYS A 45 -23.51 -19.80 -3.62
C LYS A 45 -22.94 -21.04 -4.32
N GLU A 46 -21.84 -21.58 -3.83
CA GLU A 46 -21.15 -22.72 -4.44
C GLU A 46 -21.73 -24.05 -3.96
N THR A 47 -22.10 -24.13 -2.67
CA THR A 47 -22.56 -25.38 -2.04
C THR A 47 -24.04 -25.38 -1.70
N GLY A 48 -24.70 -24.21 -1.64
CA GLY A 48 -26.09 -24.07 -1.21
C GLY A 48 -26.30 -24.24 0.29
N GLU A 49 -25.24 -24.44 1.07
CA GLU A 49 -25.33 -24.67 2.51
C GLU A 49 -25.46 -23.36 3.30
N SER A 50 -26.27 -23.38 4.37
CA SER A 50 -26.32 -22.32 5.37
C SER A 50 -25.03 -22.30 6.19
N VAL A 51 -24.37 -21.15 6.23
CA VAL A 51 -23.14 -20.90 7.00
C VAL A 51 -23.37 -19.77 8.00
N ARG A 52 -22.63 -19.81 9.12
CA ARG A 52 -22.60 -18.71 10.10
C ARG A 52 -21.46 -17.75 9.76
N ILE A 53 -21.78 -16.46 9.73
CA ILE A 53 -20.80 -15.39 9.50
C ILE A 53 -20.82 -14.44 10.69
N PRO A 54 -19.69 -14.20 11.39
CA PRO A 54 -19.62 -13.15 12.40
C PRO A 54 -20.01 -11.80 11.81
N PHE A 55 -20.93 -11.07 12.45
CA PHE A 55 -21.43 -9.80 11.94
C PHE A 55 -20.30 -8.76 11.80
N ALA A 56 -19.34 -8.74 12.73
CA ALA A 56 -18.16 -7.90 12.62
C ALA A 56 -17.32 -8.20 11.37
N ASP A 57 -17.16 -9.48 11.01
CA ASP A 57 -16.41 -9.90 9.82
C ASP A 57 -17.19 -9.54 8.54
N ALA A 58 -18.51 -9.75 8.54
CA ALA A 58 -19.39 -9.31 7.44
C ALA A 58 -19.32 -7.79 7.23
N VAL A 59 -19.33 -6.99 8.31
CA VAL A 59 -19.17 -5.53 8.23
C VAL A 59 -17.76 -5.15 7.77
N SER A 60 -16.73 -5.89 8.16
CA SER A 60 -15.36 -5.63 7.68
C SER A 60 -15.20 -5.90 6.17
N ILE A 61 -15.91 -6.90 5.64
CA ILE A 61 -15.99 -7.21 4.20
C ILE A 61 -16.78 -6.11 3.45
N VAL A 62 -17.78 -5.52 4.10
CA VAL A 62 -18.61 -4.42 3.52
C VAL A 62 -17.96 -3.04 3.72
N ASN A 63 -17.07 -2.89 4.70
CA ASN A 63 -16.32 -1.67 4.93
C ASN A 63 -15.30 -1.49 3.81
N LYS A 64 -15.67 -0.66 2.83
CA LYS A 64 -14.86 -0.21 1.70
C LYS A 64 -13.37 -0.16 2.06
N HIS A 65 -12.56 -1.00 1.40
CA HIS A 65 -11.09 -1.04 1.48
C HIS A 65 -10.46 0.21 0.84
N ILE A 66 -10.87 1.39 1.29
CA ILE A 66 -10.49 2.68 0.73
C ILE A 66 -9.92 3.53 1.85
N ALA A 67 -8.67 3.92 1.68
CA ALA A 67 -7.96 4.81 2.58
C ALA A 67 -8.19 6.24 2.12
N ILE A 68 -8.83 7.07 2.95
CA ILE A 68 -9.19 8.45 2.57
C ILE A 68 -8.65 9.44 3.59
N ARG A 69 -8.09 10.54 3.08
CA ARG A 69 -7.74 11.73 3.84
C ARG A 69 -8.42 12.93 3.20
N ARG A 70 -8.92 13.86 4.01
CA ARG A 70 -9.56 15.07 3.53
C ARG A 70 -8.99 16.33 4.17
N TRP A 71 -8.99 17.43 3.44
CA TRP A 71 -8.49 18.73 3.91
C TRP A 71 -9.55 19.80 3.72
N LYS A 72 -9.79 20.59 4.77
CA LYS A 72 -10.77 21.67 4.70
C LYS A 72 -10.26 22.79 3.80
N ARG A 73 -11.08 23.17 2.84
CA ARG A 73 -10.77 24.23 1.89
C ARG A 73 -10.91 25.59 2.58
N GLY A 74 -9.99 26.50 2.26
CA GLY A 74 -10.01 27.87 2.79
C GLY A 74 -9.50 28.06 4.22
N GLN A 75 -9.14 26.99 4.95
CA GLN A 75 -8.60 27.10 6.31
C GLN A 75 -7.07 27.15 6.40
N GLY A 76 -6.34 27.07 5.28
CA GLY A 76 -4.87 27.18 5.25
C GLY A 76 -4.12 26.14 6.08
N THR A 77 -4.81 25.14 6.64
CA THR A 77 -4.21 24.11 7.48
C THR A 77 -3.54 23.04 6.61
N PRO A 78 -2.28 22.67 6.91
CA PRO A 78 -1.64 21.55 6.26
C PRO A 78 -2.16 20.19 6.75
N VAL A 79 -2.89 20.17 7.87
CA VAL A 79 -3.31 18.93 8.53
C VAL A 79 -4.64 18.47 7.96
N GLY A 80 -4.69 17.22 7.50
CA GLY A 80 -5.87 16.55 6.99
C GLY A 80 -6.54 15.68 8.03
N GLU A 81 -7.83 15.49 7.88
CA GLU A 81 -8.66 14.62 8.71
C GLU A 81 -8.73 13.23 8.09
N SER A 82 -8.59 12.18 8.90
CA SER A 82 -8.94 10.81 8.50
C SER A 82 -10.43 10.77 8.12
N TYR A 83 -10.78 10.05 7.06
CA TYR A 83 -12.18 9.86 6.67
C TYR A 83 -12.42 8.42 6.20
N GLY A 84 -13.60 7.87 6.48
CA GLY A 84 -13.94 6.48 6.16
C GLY A 84 -13.31 5.47 7.12
N ASN A 85 -12.76 4.38 6.57
CA ASN A 85 -12.19 3.28 7.36
C ASN A 85 -10.77 3.61 7.86
N ILE A 86 -10.66 3.94 9.14
CA ILE A 86 -9.39 4.35 9.76
C ILE A 86 -8.43 3.17 9.91
N ASP A 87 -8.93 1.97 10.20
CA ASP A 87 -8.09 0.77 10.26
C ASP A 87 -7.46 0.47 8.91
N PHE A 88 -8.25 0.59 7.83
CA PHE A 88 -7.71 0.43 6.48
C PHE A 88 -6.68 1.51 6.12
N LEU A 89 -6.92 2.77 6.52
CA LEU A 89 -5.95 3.85 6.32
C LEU A 89 -4.63 3.59 7.06
N ARG A 90 -4.69 3.03 8.27
CA ARG A 90 -3.51 2.61 9.04
C ARG A 90 -2.78 1.45 8.35
N ASP A 91 -3.53 0.47 7.85
CA ASP A 91 -2.98 -0.76 7.29
C ASP A 91 -2.60 -0.63 5.81
N LEU A 92 -2.94 0.49 5.17
CA LEU A 92 -2.67 0.79 3.76
C LEU A 92 -1.22 0.47 3.35
N PRO A 93 -0.16 0.86 4.09
CA PRO A 93 1.21 0.53 3.72
C PRO A 93 1.45 -0.97 3.59
N SER A 94 0.84 -1.78 4.46
CA SER A 94 0.92 -3.24 4.37
C SER A 94 0.15 -3.76 3.16
N VAL A 95 -1.09 -3.28 2.97
CA VAL A 95 -2.00 -3.70 1.89
C VAL A 95 -1.38 -3.48 0.51
N ILE A 96 -0.77 -2.31 0.27
CA ILE A 96 -0.12 -2.01 -1.02
C ILE A 96 1.35 -2.47 -1.06
N GLY A 97 1.82 -3.24 -0.10
CA GLY A 97 3.21 -3.70 -0.06
C GLY A 97 4.22 -2.56 -0.10
N LEU A 98 3.91 -1.43 0.54
CA LEU A 98 4.80 -0.28 0.61
C LEU A 98 6.07 -0.64 1.41
N GLY A 99 7.22 -0.13 0.97
CA GLY A 99 8.48 -0.29 1.69
C GLY A 99 9.69 -0.26 0.78
N CYS A 100 10.86 -0.53 1.35
CA CYS A 100 12.09 -0.67 0.57
C CYS A 100 12.31 -2.11 0.11
N TYR A 101 12.89 -2.25 -1.08
CA TYR A 101 13.13 -3.50 -1.76
C TYR A 101 14.50 -3.46 -2.42
N LEU A 102 15.09 -4.64 -2.61
CA LEU A 102 16.12 -4.85 -3.60
C LEU A 102 15.48 -5.40 -4.87
N VAL A 103 15.70 -4.71 -5.99
CA VAL A 103 15.01 -4.94 -7.25
C VAL A 103 16.03 -5.30 -8.33
N SER A 104 15.92 -6.51 -8.85
CA SER A 104 16.76 -7.01 -9.93
C SER A 104 16.35 -6.39 -11.27
N VAL A 105 17.22 -6.50 -12.29
CA VAL A 105 16.97 -5.93 -13.63
C VAL A 105 15.69 -6.48 -14.28
N ASP A 106 15.37 -7.76 -14.02
CA ASP A 106 14.12 -8.41 -14.44
C ASP A 106 12.86 -7.92 -13.71
N ARG A 107 13.02 -6.97 -12.77
CA ARG A 107 12.00 -6.38 -11.90
C ARG A 107 11.46 -7.33 -10.83
N SER A 108 12.10 -8.49 -10.64
CA SER A 108 11.90 -9.27 -9.41
C SER A 108 12.37 -8.45 -8.21
N ARG A 109 11.62 -8.50 -7.11
CA ARG A 109 11.86 -7.65 -5.94
C ARG A 109 11.76 -8.45 -4.65
N ARG A 110 12.64 -8.14 -3.70
CA ARG A 110 12.68 -8.75 -2.38
C ARG A 110 12.57 -7.67 -1.31
N LYS A 111 11.57 -7.80 -0.42
CA LYS A 111 11.26 -6.79 0.59
C LYS A 111 12.34 -6.75 1.66
N LEU A 112 12.80 -5.56 2.00
CA LEU A 112 13.72 -5.33 3.10
C LEU A 112 12.97 -5.29 4.43
N ASP A 113 13.66 -5.66 5.51
CA ASP A 113 13.14 -5.55 6.87
C ASP A 113 12.83 -4.06 7.17
N PRO A 114 11.66 -3.71 7.72
CA PRO A 114 11.24 -2.33 7.92
C PRO A 114 12.07 -1.55 8.96
N THR A 115 12.87 -2.25 9.77
CA THR A 115 13.71 -1.67 10.84
C THR A 115 15.20 -1.69 10.49
N ASN A 116 15.62 -2.62 9.63
CA ASN A 116 17.02 -2.77 9.25
C ASN A 116 17.18 -3.25 7.81
N HIS A 117 17.48 -2.32 6.90
CA HIS A 117 17.62 -2.60 5.47
C HIS A 117 18.86 -3.42 5.08
N ARG A 118 19.72 -3.81 6.04
CA ARG A 118 20.77 -4.83 5.82
C ARG A 118 20.23 -6.26 5.95
N ARG A 119 18.92 -6.41 6.09
CA ARG A 119 18.21 -7.69 6.12
C ARG A 119 16.97 -7.62 5.24
N PHE A 120 16.59 -8.76 4.67
CA PHE A 120 15.29 -8.95 4.08
C PHE A 120 14.22 -9.13 5.17
N ALA A 121 12.96 -8.96 4.81
CA ALA A 121 11.83 -9.12 5.73
C ALA A 121 11.69 -10.55 6.31
N ASP A 122 12.29 -11.55 5.64
CA ASP A 122 12.42 -12.93 6.14
C ASP A 122 13.57 -13.11 7.15
N GLY A 123 14.33 -12.04 7.42
CA GLY A 123 15.46 -12.02 8.34
C GLY A 123 16.81 -12.38 7.72
N SER A 124 16.86 -12.82 6.45
CA SER A 124 18.11 -13.14 5.73
C SER A 124 18.95 -11.88 5.43
N PRO A 125 20.28 -11.98 5.28
CA PRO A 125 21.13 -10.81 5.00
C PRO A 125 20.82 -10.16 3.64
N ALA A 126 20.87 -8.84 3.58
CA ALA A 126 20.69 -8.05 2.36
C ALA A 126 21.87 -7.09 2.14
N ALA A 127 22.32 -6.98 0.89
CA ALA A 127 23.41 -6.09 0.48
C ALA A 127 22.88 -4.98 -0.43
N LEU A 128 23.14 -3.72 -0.04
CA LEU A 128 22.68 -2.53 -0.78
C LEU A 128 23.72 -2.04 -1.80
N ASP A 129 24.82 -2.76 -1.98
CA ASP A 129 25.98 -2.40 -2.80
C ASP A 129 25.79 -2.67 -4.31
N GLY A 130 24.60 -3.10 -4.71
CA GLY A 130 24.26 -3.45 -6.09
C GLY A 130 24.40 -4.94 -6.42
N THR A 131 25.00 -5.75 -5.54
CA THR A 131 25.14 -7.20 -5.77
C THR A 131 23.81 -7.95 -5.75
N MET A 132 22.81 -7.39 -5.06
CA MET A 132 21.47 -7.97 -4.91
C MET A 132 20.38 -7.14 -5.61
N GLY A 133 20.74 -6.18 -6.45
CA GLY A 133 19.82 -5.33 -7.20
C GLY A 133 19.77 -3.87 -6.71
N ASP A 134 18.87 -3.09 -7.30
CA ASP A 134 18.67 -1.68 -6.99
C ASP A 134 17.85 -1.50 -5.70
N TYR A 135 18.30 -0.61 -4.82
CA TYR A 135 17.65 -0.23 -3.58
C TYR A 135 16.52 0.78 -3.81
N LEU A 136 15.30 0.28 -3.99
CA LEU A 136 14.13 1.06 -4.37
C LEU A 136 13.08 1.08 -3.25
N TRP A 137 12.36 2.21 -3.13
CA TRP A 137 11.10 2.29 -2.39
C TRP A 137 9.95 1.99 -3.34
N CYS A 138 9.21 0.92 -3.07
CA CYS A 138 8.24 0.34 -4.00
C CYS A 138 6.82 0.27 -3.42
N TRP A 139 5.87 0.09 -4.34
CA TRP A 139 4.45 -0.12 -4.07
C TRP A 139 3.87 -1.19 -5.02
N ASN A 140 2.73 -1.76 -4.64
CA ASN A 140 1.90 -2.62 -5.48
C ASN A 140 0.90 -1.78 -6.29
N ALA A 141 0.31 -2.41 -7.30
CA ALA A 141 -0.73 -1.77 -8.08
C ALA A 141 -1.91 -1.36 -7.19
N HIS A 142 -2.46 -0.18 -7.44
CA HIS A 142 -3.58 0.36 -6.70
C HIS A 142 -4.32 1.42 -7.52
N TYR A 143 -5.50 1.80 -7.06
CA TYR A 143 -6.29 2.89 -7.60
C TYR A 143 -6.12 4.12 -6.73
N TYR A 144 -5.90 5.25 -7.40
CA TYR A 144 -5.88 6.57 -6.79
C TYR A 144 -7.05 7.38 -7.32
N SER A 145 -7.71 8.12 -6.43
CA SER A 145 -8.73 9.10 -6.81
C SER A 145 -8.61 10.34 -5.93
N TRP A 146 -9.09 11.46 -6.46
CA TRP A 146 -9.24 12.68 -5.71
C TRP A 146 -10.50 13.40 -6.17
N TRP A 147 -11.13 14.14 -5.27
CA TRP A 147 -12.31 14.94 -5.57
C TRP A 147 -12.45 16.10 -4.61
N VAL A 148 -13.38 17.00 -4.92
CA VAL A 148 -13.65 18.20 -4.15
C VAL A 148 -15.15 18.32 -3.95
N ASP A 149 -15.57 18.65 -2.73
CA ASP A 149 -16.92 19.13 -2.45
C ASP A 149 -16.90 20.63 -2.07
N SER A 150 -18.02 21.15 -1.57
CA SER A 150 -18.14 22.55 -1.15
C SER A 150 -17.16 22.94 -0.03
N THR A 151 -16.71 21.97 0.78
CA THR A 151 -15.97 22.18 2.03
C THR A 151 -14.59 21.55 2.03
N TYR A 152 -14.39 20.42 1.36
CA TYR A 152 -13.21 19.57 1.48
C TYR A 152 -12.61 19.18 0.13
N TYR A 153 -11.29 18.97 0.14
CA TYR A 153 -10.54 18.24 -0.88
C TYR A 153 -10.22 16.85 -0.32
N TYR A 154 -10.40 15.81 -1.14
CA TYR A 154 -10.22 14.41 -0.76
C TYR A 154 -9.14 13.78 -1.63
N GLU A 155 -8.29 12.96 -1.01
CA GLU A 155 -7.46 11.99 -1.70
C GLU A 155 -7.83 10.59 -1.17
N ALA A 156 -7.84 9.61 -2.07
CA ALA A 156 -8.21 8.25 -1.74
C ALA A 156 -7.36 7.22 -2.48
N VAL A 157 -7.01 6.14 -1.78
CA VAL A 157 -6.31 4.99 -2.34
C VAL A 157 -7.04 3.70 -1.99
N SER A 158 -7.15 2.80 -2.96
CA SER A 158 -7.80 1.50 -2.81
C SER A 158 -7.13 0.42 -3.68
N PRO A 159 -7.10 -0.86 -3.28
CA PRO A 159 -6.68 -1.97 -4.14
C PRO A 159 -7.68 -2.24 -5.28
N THR A 160 -8.94 -1.85 -5.09
CA THR A 160 -10.02 -1.99 -6.07
C THR A 160 -10.54 -0.62 -6.53
N PRO A 161 -11.20 -0.51 -7.70
CA PRO A 161 -11.78 0.76 -8.15
C PRO A 161 -12.69 1.41 -7.10
N ILE A 162 -12.52 2.71 -6.90
CA ILE A 162 -13.30 3.53 -5.97
C ILE A 162 -14.61 3.91 -6.66
N GLU A 163 -15.71 3.28 -6.24
CA GLU A 163 -17.04 3.53 -6.81
C GLU A 163 -17.45 5.02 -6.74
N GLY A 164 -18.11 5.50 -7.81
CA GLY A 164 -18.63 6.87 -7.86
C GLY A 164 -17.59 7.96 -8.18
N HIS A 165 -16.32 7.59 -8.37
CA HIS A 165 -15.25 8.54 -8.64
C HIS A 165 -14.41 8.15 -9.86
N LEU A 166 -13.70 9.14 -10.43
CA LEU A 166 -12.70 8.88 -11.48
C LEU A 166 -11.48 8.22 -10.85
N ASN A 167 -11.08 7.07 -11.39
CA ASN A 167 -9.98 6.27 -10.86
C ASN A 167 -8.77 6.31 -11.78
N TYR A 168 -7.61 6.59 -11.21
CA TYR A 168 -6.31 6.39 -11.85
C TYR A 168 -5.77 5.04 -11.43
N TYR A 169 -5.58 4.13 -12.39
CA TYR A 169 -4.86 2.88 -12.15
C TYR A 169 -3.36 3.17 -12.10
N ILE A 170 -2.74 2.85 -10.97
CA ILE A 170 -1.32 3.00 -10.74
C ILE A 170 -0.70 1.61 -10.77
N PRO A 171 0.20 1.30 -11.72
CA PRO A 171 0.87 0.02 -11.76
C PRO A 171 1.85 -0.14 -10.58
N ALA A 172 2.19 -1.39 -10.27
CA ALA A 172 3.27 -1.67 -9.34
C ALA A 172 4.57 -1.03 -9.85
N GLY A 173 5.33 -0.42 -8.95
CA GLY A 173 6.52 0.33 -9.32
C GLY A 173 7.35 0.70 -8.10
N GLY A 174 8.37 1.52 -8.34
CA GLY A 174 9.21 2.07 -7.29
C GLY A 174 10.05 3.23 -7.77
N THR A 175 10.65 3.92 -6.81
CA THR A 175 11.63 4.99 -7.02
C THR A 175 12.87 4.69 -6.19
N SER A 176 13.99 5.36 -6.46
CA SER A 176 15.19 5.23 -5.64
C SER A 176 14.89 5.54 -4.18
N ALA A 177 15.21 4.62 -3.26
CA ALA A 177 15.03 4.85 -1.83
C ALA A 177 15.94 5.98 -1.30
N LEU A 178 16.98 6.34 -2.06
CA LEU A 178 17.88 7.47 -1.78
C LEU A 178 17.31 8.82 -2.24
N GLY A 179 16.21 8.81 -2.99
CA GLY A 179 15.67 10.01 -3.65
C GLY A 179 16.47 10.49 -4.86
N ALA A 180 17.56 9.80 -5.23
CA ALA A 180 18.43 10.13 -6.35
C ALA A 180 19.13 8.88 -6.91
N GLY A 181 19.74 9.00 -8.09
CA GLY A 181 20.41 7.90 -8.78
C GLY A 181 21.95 7.95 -8.64
N VAL A 182 22.55 6.77 -8.69
CA VAL A 182 24.00 6.55 -8.74
C VAL A 182 24.34 5.99 -10.12
N MET A 183 25.44 6.43 -10.70
CA MET A 183 25.89 5.89 -11.98
C MET A 183 26.80 4.69 -11.73
N ASP A 184 26.44 3.55 -12.28
CA ASP A 184 27.39 2.46 -12.47
C ASP A 184 28.33 2.85 -13.62
N ARG A 185 29.57 3.21 -13.30
CA ARG A 185 30.54 3.71 -14.28
C ARG A 185 31.07 2.61 -15.20
N THR A 186 30.92 1.33 -14.84
CA THR A 186 31.35 0.20 -15.65
C THR A 186 30.33 -0.12 -16.74
N SER A 187 29.05 -0.27 -16.38
CA SER A 187 27.98 -0.56 -17.34
C SER A 187 27.39 0.70 -17.99
N GLY A 188 27.65 1.87 -17.39
CA GLY A 188 27.06 3.14 -17.79
C GLY A 188 25.54 3.19 -17.56
N THR A 189 25.01 2.42 -16.61
CA THR A 189 23.59 2.42 -16.22
C THR A 189 23.34 3.26 -14.98
N LEU A 190 22.14 3.82 -14.87
CA LEU A 190 21.69 4.46 -13.63
C LEU A 190 21.13 3.41 -12.68
N VAL A 191 21.62 3.37 -11.45
CA VAL A 191 21.26 2.41 -10.38
C VAL A 191 20.92 3.15 -9.09
N SER A 192 20.40 2.43 -8.09
CA SER A 192 20.26 2.92 -6.72
C SER A 192 20.97 1.97 -5.77
N VAL A 193 22.10 2.40 -5.19
CA VAL A 193 22.96 1.56 -4.35
C VAL A 193 23.60 2.41 -3.25
N VAL A 194 23.95 1.77 -2.14
CA VAL A 194 24.75 2.34 -1.06
C VAL A 194 26.12 1.67 -1.10
N SER A 195 27.11 2.35 -1.67
CA SER A 195 28.46 1.81 -1.85
C SER A 195 29.49 2.93 -1.94
N ASP A 196 30.67 2.67 -1.35
CA ASP A 196 31.87 3.52 -1.48
C ASP A 196 32.81 2.99 -2.58
N ASP A 197 32.40 2.00 -3.37
CA ASP A 197 33.20 1.46 -4.45
C ASP A 197 33.44 2.54 -5.55
N PRO A 198 34.69 2.73 -6.01
CA PRO A 198 35.03 3.59 -7.15
C PRO A 198 34.17 3.42 -8.41
N ARG A 199 33.60 2.22 -8.64
CA ARG A 199 32.63 1.92 -9.70
C ARG A 199 31.39 2.79 -9.64
N TYR A 200 30.96 3.16 -8.43
CA TYR A 200 29.74 3.91 -8.16
C TYR A 200 30.00 5.37 -7.81
N ARG A 201 31.21 5.88 -8.10
CA ARG A 201 31.59 7.27 -7.81
C ARG A 201 30.56 8.26 -8.32
N GLY A 202 30.03 9.06 -7.40
CA GLY A 202 29.05 10.10 -7.63
C GLY A 202 29.66 11.36 -8.25
N GLY A 203 28.96 12.48 -8.06
CA GLY A 203 29.40 13.77 -8.55
C GLY A 203 29.66 13.76 -10.07
N ASN A 204 30.72 14.46 -10.47
CA ASN A 204 31.24 14.48 -11.83
C ASN A 204 32.28 13.38 -12.11
N ASN A 205 32.35 12.31 -11.28
CA ASN A 205 33.27 11.18 -11.44
C ASN A 205 34.77 11.55 -11.33
N ASP A 206 35.13 12.44 -10.41
CA ASP A 206 36.50 12.90 -10.18
C ASP A 206 37.26 11.95 -9.22
N ALA A 207 38.01 11.00 -9.79
CA ALA A 207 38.82 10.04 -9.03
C ALA A 207 39.95 10.69 -8.21
N THR A 208 40.34 11.94 -8.51
CA THR A 208 41.39 12.63 -7.75
C THR A 208 40.94 13.00 -6.33
N ARG A 209 39.64 12.89 -6.04
CA ARG A 209 39.03 13.16 -4.73
C ARG A 209 38.84 11.90 -3.88
N ASP A 210 39.16 10.73 -4.41
CA ASP A 210 39.04 9.49 -3.64
C ASP A 210 39.96 9.53 -2.41
N GLY A 211 39.43 9.16 -1.25
CA GLY A 211 40.15 9.22 0.03
C GLY A 211 40.39 10.63 0.61
N LYS A 212 39.85 11.69 -0.01
CA LYS A 212 39.93 13.08 0.50
C LYS A 212 38.65 13.49 1.20
N HIS A 213 38.72 14.58 1.98
CA HIS A 213 37.57 15.15 2.69
C HIS A 213 36.40 15.56 1.75
N ASN A 214 36.67 15.77 0.46
CA ASN A 214 35.70 16.14 -0.56
C ASN A 214 35.42 14.98 -1.55
N THR A 215 35.54 13.75 -1.07
CA THR A 215 35.32 12.53 -1.86
C THR A 215 33.94 12.50 -2.51
N GLN A 216 33.86 11.80 -3.65
CA GLN A 216 32.62 11.54 -4.37
C GLN A 216 32.17 10.07 -4.25
N LEU A 217 32.89 9.25 -3.48
CA LEU A 217 32.46 7.90 -3.12
C LEU A 217 31.28 8.00 -2.14
N GLY A 218 30.31 7.09 -2.26
CA GLY A 218 29.06 7.15 -1.46
C GLY A 218 28.10 8.28 -1.85
N MET A 219 28.43 9.07 -2.88
CA MET A 219 27.61 10.21 -3.33
C MET A 219 26.79 9.85 -4.56
N VAL A 220 25.67 10.56 -4.75
CA VAL A 220 24.82 10.43 -5.95
C VAL A 220 25.49 11.05 -7.17
N ALA A 221 25.11 10.59 -8.37
CA ALA A 221 25.65 11.14 -9.60
C ALA A 221 25.10 12.55 -9.87
N THR A 222 25.96 13.48 -10.27
CA THR A 222 25.58 14.84 -10.64
C THR A 222 26.24 15.23 -11.97
N ASN A 223 26.05 16.48 -12.41
CA ASN A 223 26.68 17.02 -13.63
C ASN A 223 26.28 16.30 -14.93
N MET A 224 25.06 15.76 -14.99
CA MET A 224 24.42 15.25 -16.19
C MET A 224 23.02 15.87 -16.30
N ASN A 225 22.52 16.04 -17.53
CA ASN A 225 21.15 16.54 -17.73
C ASN A 225 20.13 15.40 -17.60
N ALA A 226 18.85 15.76 -17.45
CA ALA A 226 17.77 14.79 -17.27
C ALA A 226 17.67 13.77 -18.42
N ALA A 227 17.93 14.20 -19.66
CA ALA A 227 17.91 13.32 -20.83
C ALA A 227 19.02 12.25 -20.75
N ALA A 228 20.22 12.63 -20.34
CA ALA A 228 21.34 11.71 -20.17
C ALA A 228 21.10 10.71 -19.05
N PHE A 229 20.52 11.15 -17.92
CA PHE A 229 20.11 10.24 -16.84
C PHE A 229 19.02 9.26 -17.30
N GLY A 230 18.02 9.74 -18.03
CA GLY A 230 16.98 8.86 -18.60
C GLY A 230 17.55 7.83 -19.56
N THR A 231 18.47 8.24 -20.46
CA THR A 231 19.17 7.30 -21.35
C THR A 231 19.97 6.26 -20.57
N ALA A 232 20.67 6.64 -19.51
CA ALA A 232 21.41 5.70 -18.66
C ALA A 232 20.48 4.74 -17.90
N ALA A 233 19.31 5.19 -17.45
CA ALA A 233 18.33 4.33 -16.78
C ALA A 233 17.73 3.30 -17.74
N ARG A 234 17.32 3.72 -18.94
CA ARG A 234 16.70 2.88 -19.97
C ARG A 234 17.61 1.79 -20.52
N LYS A 235 18.93 1.88 -20.34
CA LYS A 235 19.85 0.78 -20.65
C LYS A 235 19.54 -0.50 -19.88
N LYS A 236 18.86 -0.42 -18.74
CA LYS A 236 18.38 -1.59 -17.99
C LYS A 236 17.16 -2.27 -18.62
N GLY A 237 16.53 -1.63 -19.62
CA GLY A 237 15.39 -2.16 -20.35
C GLY A 237 14.09 -1.40 -20.10
N GLU A 238 13.01 -1.92 -20.67
CA GLU A 238 11.67 -1.32 -20.58
C GLU A 238 11.17 -1.21 -19.13
N GLY A 239 10.60 -0.05 -18.79
CA GLY A 239 10.09 0.25 -17.45
C GLY A 239 11.12 0.90 -16.51
N TRP A 240 12.39 1.01 -16.91
CA TRP A 240 13.42 1.72 -16.16
C TRP A 240 13.59 3.16 -16.66
N GLU A 241 13.57 4.11 -15.74
CA GLU A 241 13.60 5.53 -16.07
C GLU A 241 14.19 6.38 -14.94
N SER A 242 14.66 7.58 -15.27
CA SER A 242 15.12 8.57 -14.29
C SER A 242 14.04 9.61 -13.98
N GLY A 243 13.57 9.65 -12.74
CA GLY A 243 12.78 10.77 -12.22
C GLY A 243 11.41 10.97 -12.86
N TRP A 244 10.73 9.89 -13.25
CA TRP A 244 9.44 9.95 -13.93
C TRP A 244 8.35 10.58 -13.05
N PHE A 245 7.51 11.45 -13.64
CA PHE A 245 6.51 12.22 -12.91
C PHE A 245 5.52 11.37 -12.12
N VAL A 246 5.13 10.21 -12.66
CA VAL A 246 4.21 9.28 -11.97
C VAL A 246 4.79 8.81 -10.65
N ALA A 247 6.08 8.44 -10.60
CA ALA A 247 6.71 7.99 -9.36
C ALA A 247 6.70 9.10 -8.29
N ASN A 248 6.97 10.34 -8.68
CA ASN A 248 6.90 11.50 -7.78
C ASN A 248 5.46 11.77 -7.30
N SER A 249 4.47 11.64 -8.18
CA SER A 249 3.05 11.75 -7.80
C SER A 249 2.66 10.68 -6.77
N VAL A 250 3.09 9.43 -6.98
CA VAL A 250 2.83 8.30 -6.07
C VAL A 250 3.39 8.56 -4.68
N VAL A 251 4.67 8.92 -4.59
CA VAL A 251 5.30 9.32 -3.32
C VAL A 251 4.51 10.46 -2.67
N GLY A 252 4.15 11.46 -3.46
CA GLY A 252 3.44 12.65 -3.00
C GLY A 252 2.10 12.34 -2.33
N TYR A 253 1.17 11.67 -3.02
CA TYR A 253 -0.15 11.41 -2.43
C TYR A 253 -0.11 10.34 -1.33
N LEU A 254 0.77 9.32 -1.44
CA LEU A 254 0.89 8.31 -0.39
C LEU A 254 1.38 8.95 0.91
N TYR A 255 2.35 9.86 0.83
CA TYR A 255 2.82 10.59 2.00
C TYR A 255 1.70 11.44 2.63
N ARG A 256 0.94 12.18 1.81
CA ARG A 256 -0.19 13.00 2.28
C ARG A 256 -1.28 12.16 2.93
N LEU A 257 -1.64 11.03 2.31
CA LEU A 257 -2.66 10.12 2.85
C LEU A 257 -2.22 9.48 4.15
N ILE A 258 -1.02 8.89 4.20
CA ILE A 258 -0.53 8.14 5.36
C ILE A 258 -0.20 9.08 6.52
N MET A 259 0.56 10.14 6.28
CA MET A 259 1.01 11.07 7.33
C MET A 259 -0.05 12.12 7.68
N GLY A 260 -1.08 12.30 6.84
CA GLY A 260 -2.15 13.26 7.07
C GLY A 260 -1.73 14.71 6.95
N THR A 261 -0.58 15.01 6.34
CA THR A 261 -0.09 16.38 6.15
C THR A 261 0.18 16.67 4.68
N VAL A 262 -0.28 17.83 4.20
CA VAL A 262 0.20 18.38 2.93
C VAL A 262 1.45 19.21 3.18
N ILE A 263 2.50 18.96 2.40
CA ILE A 263 3.61 19.91 2.31
C ILE A 263 3.02 21.13 1.61
N VAL A 264 2.84 22.22 2.37
CA VAL A 264 2.38 23.49 1.82
C VAL A 264 3.50 23.98 0.90
N SER A 265 3.34 23.82 -0.41
CA SER A 265 4.02 24.76 -1.31
C SER A 265 3.46 26.13 -0.97
N PRO A 266 4.29 27.15 -0.68
CA PRO A 266 3.79 28.52 -0.60
C PRO A 266 3.11 28.78 -1.95
N ARG A 267 1.80 29.02 -1.89
CA ARG A 267 1.05 29.56 -3.04
C ARG A 267 1.36 31.04 -3.15
#